data_AF-A0A433BBU7-F1
#
_entry.id   AF-A0A433BBU7-F1
#
_cell.length_a   1.000
_cell.length_b   1.000
_cell.length_c   1.000
_cell.angle_alpha   90.00
_cell.angle_beta   90.00
_cell.angle_gamma   90.00
#
_symmetry.space_group_name_H-M   'P 1'
#
loop_
_entity.id
_entity.type
_entity.pdbx_description
1 polymer ?
#
loop_
_entity_poly.entity_id
_entity_poly.type
_entity_poly.pdbx_seq_one_letter_code
_entity_poly.pdbx_strand_id
1 'polypeptide(L)' 'MAVTVETLEKLERKITLSLPVTAIQAEVDTRLKRLARTVKMDGFRPGKVPMAVVAQRYG' A
#
# COMPACT_ATOMS: atom_id res chain seq x y z
N MET A 1 -14.50 6.95 -0.25
CA MET A 1 -13.56 7.91 -0.88
C MET A 1 -14.32 9.21 -0.97
N ALA A 2 -13.98 10.21 -0.15
CA ALA A 2 -14.64 11.51 -0.21
C ALA A 2 -13.60 12.58 -0.57
N VAL A 3 -13.93 13.38 -1.58
CA VAL A 3 -13.05 14.41 -2.14
C VAL A 3 -13.70 15.75 -1.85
N THR A 4 -13.05 16.58 -1.02
CA THR A 4 -13.46 17.96 -0.84
C THR A 4 -12.47 18.85 -1.60
N VAL A 5 -13.00 19.66 -2.52
CA VAL A 5 -12.20 20.59 -3.30
C VAL A 5 -12.54 21.99 -2.81
N GLU A 6 -11.58 22.63 -2.15
CA GLU A 6 -11.67 24.01 -1.71
C GLU A 6 -10.97 24.89 -2.78
N THR A 7 -11.72 25.85 -3.34
CA THR A 7 -11.17 26.89 -4.21
C THR A 7 -10.65 28.03 -3.34
N LEU A 8 -9.32 28.26 -3.37
CA LEU A 8 -8.68 29.43 -2.78
C LEU A 8 -8.66 30.59 -3.79
N GLU A 9 -8.01 31.71 -3.46
CA GLU A 9 -7.92 32.87 -4.33
C GLU A 9 -7.09 32.60 -5.61
N LYS A 10 -7.46 33.28 -6.70
CA LYS A 10 -6.90 33.15 -8.06
C LYS A 10 -7.08 31.77 -8.70
N LEU A 11 -6.01 30.95 -8.75
CA LEU A 11 -5.92 29.70 -9.51
C LEU A 11 -5.55 28.51 -8.63
N GLU A 12 -5.46 28.71 -7.31
CA GLU A 12 -5.10 27.66 -6.38
C GLU A 12 -6.32 26.84 -5.99
N ARG A 13 -6.18 25.51 -6.04
CA ARG A 13 -7.18 24.58 -5.54
C ARG A 13 -6.53 23.64 -4.54
N LYS A 14 -7.14 23.53 -3.37
CA LYS A 14 -6.74 22.57 -2.36
C LYS A 14 -7.72 21.40 -2.42
N ILE A 15 -7.19 20.21 -2.67
CA ILE A 15 -7.98 18.97 -2.70
C ILE A 15 -7.65 18.21 -1.43
N THR A 16 -8.64 18.07 -0.55
CA THR A 16 -8.53 17.21 0.63
C THR A 16 -9.20 15.88 0.28
N LEU A 17 -8.38 14.83 0.20
CA LEU A 17 -8.81 13.48 -0.16
C LEU A 17 -8.87 12.62 1.10
N SER A 18 -10.06 12.10 1.42
CA SER A 18 -10.21 11.10 2.48
C SER A 18 -10.33 9.69 1.86
N LEU A 19 -9.33 8.86 2.17
CA LEU A 19 -9.23 7.49 1.72
C LEU A 19 -9.65 6.55 2.86
N PRO A 20 -10.54 5.57 2.61
CA PRO A 20 -10.87 4.56 3.61
C PRO A 20 -9.66 3.63 3.80
N VAL A 21 -9.31 3.38 5.06
CA VAL A 21 -8.19 2.51 5.45
C VAL A 21 -8.34 1.09 4.89
N THR A 22 -9.57 0.62 4.71
CA THR A 22 -9.86 -0.72 4.16
C THR A 22 -9.37 -0.89 2.72
N ALA A 23 -9.43 0.16 1.89
CA ALA A 23 -8.93 0.12 0.52
C ALA A 23 -7.40 0.04 0.50
N ILE A 24 -6.74 0.77 1.41
CA ILE A 24 -5.28 0.75 1.54
C ILE A 24 -4.81 -0.63 1.98
N GLN A 25 -5.46 -1.24 2.98
CA GLN A 25 -5.07 -2.56 3.46
C GLN A 25 -5.18 -3.63 2.36
N ALA A 26 -6.24 -3.60 1.55
CA ALA A 26 -6.41 -4.53 0.44
C ALA A 26 -5.31 -4.39 -0.63
N GLU A 27 -4.89 -3.15 -0.91
CA GLU A 27 -3.81 -2.87 -1.86
C GLU A 27 -2.44 -3.29 -1.31
N VAL A 28 -2.19 -3.04 -0.03
CA VAL A 28 -0.98 -3.50 0.68
C VAL A 28 -0.89 -5.02 0.66
N ASP A 29 -1.96 -5.74 0.98
CA ASP A 29 -1.99 -7.20 0.95
C ASP A 29 -1.73 -7.75 -0.46
N THR A 30 -2.27 -7.09 -1.48
CA THR A 30 -2.05 -7.45 -2.88
C THR A 30 -0.58 -7.26 -3.26
N ARG A 31 0.03 -6.15 -2.82
CA ARG A 31 1.44 -5.85 -3.07
C ARG A 31 2.36 -6.83 -2.35
N LEU A 32 2.08 -7.15 -1.08
CA LEU A 32 2.84 -8.14 -0.31
C LEU A 32 2.74 -9.54 -0.95
N LYS A 33 1.58 -9.95 -1.45
CA LYS A 33 1.42 -11.23 -2.18
C LYS A 33 2.23 -11.29 -3.47
N ARG A 34 2.35 -10.18 -4.21
CA ARG A 34 3.20 -10.10 -5.41
C ARG A 34 4.68 -10.19 -5.04
N LEU A 35 5.10 -9.45 -4.02
CA LEU A 35 6.48 -9.46 -3.53
C LEU A 35 6.88 -10.83 -2.98
N ALA A 36 5.99 -11.51 -2.24
CA ALA A 36 6.28 -12.83 -1.68
C ALA A 36 6.66 -13.88 -2.74
N ARG A 37 6.24 -13.70 -4.00
CA ARG A 37 6.58 -14.61 -5.12
C ARG A 37 7.99 -14.39 -5.68
N THR A 38 8.55 -13.19 -5.53
CA THR A 38 9.84 -12.79 -6.12
C THR A 38 10.93 -12.54 -5.09
N VAL A 39 10.56 -12.29 -3.82
CA VAL A 39 11.51 -12.02 -2.75
C VAL A 39 12.39 -13.23 -2.50
N LYS A 40 13.69 -12.99 -2.53
CA LYS A 40 14.73 -13.88 -2.04
C LYS A 40 15.12 -13.42 -0.65
N MET A 41 14.91 -14.27 0.34
CA MET A 41 15.29 -14.03 1.72
C MET A 41 16.17 -15.18 2.20
N ASP A 42 17.22 -14.85 2.94
CA ASP A 42 18.14 -15.86 3.47
C ASP A 42 17.39 -16.85 4.37
N GLY A 43 17.61 -18.15 4.15
CA GLY A 43 16.88 -19.22 4.83
C GLY A 43 15.62 -19.72 4.12
N PHE A 44 15.10 -19.01 3.11
CA PHE A 44 13.90 -19.42 2.37
C PHE A 44 14.17 -19.52 0.86
N ARG A 45 13.59 -20.54 0.23
CA ARG A 45 13.61 -20.65 -1.25
C ARG A 45 12.84 -19.47 -1.84
N PRO A 46 13.35 -18.80 -2.90
CA PRO A 46 12.64 -17.71 -3.57
C PRO A 46 11.19 -18.12 -3.88
N GLY A 47 10.23 -17.25 -3.51
CA GLY A 47 8.81 -17.52 -3.70
C GLY A 47 8.12 -18.40 -2.64
N LYS A 48 8.86 -18.91 -1.64
CA LYS A 48 8.35 -19.74 -0.54
C LYS A 48 8.63 -19.12 0.83
N VAL A 49 8.63 -17.79 0.90
CA VAL A 49 8.75 -17.04 2.16
C VAL A 49 7.36 -16.88 2.79
N PRO A 50 7.18 -17.18 4.09
CA PRO A 50 5.91 -16.94 4.77
C PRO A 50 5.50 -15.46 4.76
N MET A 51 4.21 -15.19 4.56
CA MET A 51 3.67 -13.83 4.50
C MET A 51 3.95 -13.01 5.77
N ALA A 52 3.99 -13.64 6.95
CA ALA A 52 4.31 -12.96 8.21
C ALA A 52 5.73 -12.34 8.21
N VAL A 53 6.70 -13.05 7.63
CA VAL A 53 8.09 -12.57 7.55
C VAL A 53 8.24 -11.50 6.47
N VAL A 54 7.50 -11.63 5.36
CA VAL A 54 7.46 -10.59 4.31
C VAL A 54 6.80 -9.31 4.84
N ALA A 55 5.71 -9.43 5.59
CA ALA A 55 5.05 -8.29 6.24
C ALA A 55 5.95 -7.63 7.30
N GLN A 56 6.71 -8.40 8.08
CA GLN A 56 7.64 -7.82 9.06
C GLN A 56 8.80 -7.04 8.43
N ARG A 57 9.21 -7.41 7.21
CA ARG A 57 10.35 -6.77 6.52
C ARG A 57 9.94 -5.67 5.54
N TYR A 58 8.73 -5.73 4.99
CA TYR A 58 8.24 -4.83 3.94
C TYR A 58 6.90 -4.14 4.24
N GLY A 59 6.25 -4.49 5.35
CA GLY A 59 5.02 -3.89 5.84
C GLY A 59 5.25 -2.78 6.85
#